data_AF-A0AAV3ZHD1-F1
#
_entry.id   AF-A0AAV3ZHD1-F1
#
_cell.length_a   1.000
_cell.length_b   1.000
_cell.length_c   1.000
_cell.angle_alpha   90.00
_cell.angle_beta   90.00
_cell.angle_gamma   90.00
#
_symmetry.space_group_name_H-M   'P 1'
#
loop_
_entity.id
_entity.type
_entity.pdbx_description
1 polymer ?
#
loop_
_entity_poly.entity_id
_entity_poly.type
_entity_poly.pdbx_seq_one_letter_code
_entity_poly.pdbx_strand_id
1 'polypeptide(L)'
;MVTFRRRSSHTTSFFYAVLNMALNVGFELLRNSTPQTKLECTSFTPDRMMPVSTMHRMALKACEKIILLMNNTRMLTRHHRLHCMNDVLVYLTGNHEDQGMPGDRGDYYRRKLAEQIYIHFSIQNVDHTNVLALVDGLLRLEHDCRMTLANCGAKRDQAPPINVDSQILNIIGRLADIY
;
A
#
# COMPACT_ATOMS: atom_id res chain seq x y z
N MET A 1 -14.85 -53.98 23.54
CA MET A 1 -14.19 -52.77 24.10
C MET A 1 -13.22 -52.25 23.05
N VAL A 2 -13.63 -51.25 22.27
CA VAL A 2 -12.82 -50.65 21.18
C VAL A 2 -12.90 -49.14 21.35
N THR A 3 -11.75 -48.51 21.59
CA THR A 3 -11.57 -47.09 21.83
C THR A 3 -11.46 -46.33 20.50
N PHE A 4 -12.43 -45.49 20.18
CA PHE A 4 -12.38 -44.58 19.04
C PHE A 4 -11.60 -43.30 19.42
N ARG A 5 -10.40 -43.15 18.84
CA ARG A 5 -9.50 -42.01 19.05
C ARG A 5 -9.93 -40.86 18.14
N ARG A 6 -10.44 -39.76 18.71
CA ARG A 6 -10.68 -38.48 18.02
C ARG A 6 -9.36 -38.00 17.38
N ARG A 7 -9.33 -37.85 16.05
CA ARG A 7 -8.30 -37.08 15.36
C ARG A 7 -8.67 -35.61 15.45
N SER A 8 -7.82 -34.81 16.10
CA SER A 8 -7.95 -33.36 16.16
C SER A 8 -7.51 -32.73 14.84
N SER A 9 -8.31 -31.76 14.44
CA SER A 9 -8.15 -30.78 13.38
C SER A 9 -6.85 -29.98 13.49
N HIS A 10 -5.94 -30.13 12.51
CA HIS A 10 -4.76 -29.28 12.32
C HIS A 10 -4.72 -28.68 10.90
N THR A 11 -5.82 -28.07 10.46
CA THR A 11 -5.87 -27.41 9.14
C THR A 11 -6.39 -25.98 9.17
N THR A 12 -6.72 -25.43 10.34
CA THR A 12 -7.27 -24.06 10.48
C THR A 12 -6.23 -22.97 10.78
N SER A 13 -4.96 -23.31 11.03
CA SER A 13 -3.96 -22.32 11.48
C SER A 13 -3.30 -21.50 10.35
N PHE A 14 -3.30 -21.97 9.10
CA PHE A 14 -2.65 -21.26 8.00
C PHE A 14 -3.51 -20.13 7.42
N PHE A 15 -4.83 -20.32 7.38
CA PHE A 15 -5.76 -19.30 6.85
C PHE A 15 -5.86 -18.04 7.73
N TYR A 16 -5.77 -18.19 9.05
CA TYR A 16 -5.77 -17.04 9.97
C TYR A 16 -4.47 -16.24 9.94
N ALA A 17 -3.33 -16.87 9.63
CA ALA A 17 -2.04 -16.17 9.55
C ALA A 17 -1.94 -15.27 8.31
N VAL A 18 -2.46 -15.75 7.17
CA VAL A 18 -2.47 -14.98 5.91
C VAL A 18 -3.47 -13.82 5.97
N LEU A 19 -4.63 -14.02 6.62
CA LEU A 19 -5.63 -12.97 6.80
C LEU A 19 -5.14 -11.83 7.72
N ASN A 20 -4.38 -12.15 8.78
CA ASN A 20 -3.78 -11.15 9.67
C ASN A 20 -2.65 -10.34 9.01
N MET A 21 -1.91 -10.94 8.07
CA MET A 21 -0.79 -10.29 7.39
C MET A 21 -1.26 -9.27 6.34
N ALA A 22 -2.39 -9.55 5.66
CA ALA A 22 -3.03 -8.60 4.73
C ALA A 22 -3.66 -7.39 5.44
N LEU A 23 -4.23 -7.59 6.64
CA LEU A 23 -4.76 -6.52 7.48
C LEU A 23 -3.67 -5.60 8.06
N ASN A 24 -2.46 -6.12 8.28
CA ASN A 24 -1.36 -5.34 8.88
C ASN A 24 -0.75 -4.29 7.96
N VAL A 25 -0.67 -4.51 6.65
CA VAL A 25 0.01 -3.54 5.76
C VAL A 25 -0.75 -2.20 5.70
N GLY A 26 -2.08 -2.25 5.56
CA GLY A 26 -2.91 -1.05 5.59
C GLY A 26 -2.93 -0.38 6.96
N PHE A 27 -3.00 -1.18 8.03
CA PHE A 27 -3.02 -0.66 9.40
C PHE A 27 -1.68 -0.03 9.81
N GLU A 28 -0.55 -0.60 9.41
CA GLU A 28 0.78 -0.04 9.69
C GLU A 28 1.07 1.23 8.88
N LEU A 29 0.59 1.32 7.64
CA LEU A 29 0.63 2.57 6.87
C LEU A 29 -0.14 3.69 7.57
N LEU A 30 -1.34 3.40 8.08
CA LEU A 30 -2.18 4.35 8.83
C LEU A 30 -1.58 4.74 10.19
N ARG A 31 -0.97 3.78 10.88
CA ARG A 31 -0.30 3.99 12.18
C ARG A 31 0.96 4.87 12.05
N ASN A 32 1.65 4.81 10.92
CA ASN A 32 2.86 5.60 10.65
C ASN A 32 2.58 7.03 10.15
N SER A 33 1.36 7.31 9.66
CA SER A 33 0.93 8.66 9.24
C SER A 33 0.54 9.60 10.40
N THR A 34 0.39 9.09 11.63
CA THR A 34 0.01 9.91 12.80
C THR A 34 1.20 10.07 13.77
N PRO A 35 1.54 11.30 14.20
CA PRO A 35 2.58 11.51 15.21
C PRO A 35 2.15 10.90 16.54
N GLN A 36 2.70 9.73 16.88
CA GLN A 36 2.30 8.98 18.06
C GLN A 36 2.72 9.69 19.34
N THR A 37 1.74 10.26 20.04
CA THR A 37 1.90 10.85 21.36
C THR A 37 1.48 9.81 22.40
N LYS A 38 2.45 9.01 22.86
CA LYS A 38 2.45 8.10 24.02
C LYS A 38 1.65 6.77 23.94
N LEU A 39 2.44 5.71 24.17
CA LEU A 39 2.14 4.38 24.75
C LEU A 39 0.88 3.63 24.28
N GLU A 40 1.10 2.59 23.47
CA GLU A 40 0.68 1.23 23.84
C GLU A 40 1.54 0.16 23.15
N CYS A 41 1.90 -0.85 23.94
CA CYS A 41 2.96 -1.82 23.73
C CYS A 41 2.49 -2.97 22.82
N THR A 42 2.79 -2.88 21.53
CA THR A 42 3.31 -3.99 20.73
C THR A 42 4.54 -3.44 20.02
N SER A 43 5.65 -4.17 20.07
CA SER A 43 7.00 -3.73 19.69
C SER A 43 7.10 -3.32 18.22
N PHE A 44 6.60 -2.14 17.88
CA PHE A 44 6.94 -1.43 16.67
C PHE A 44 8.22 -0.67 16.98
N THR A 45 9.35 -1.32 16.70
CA THR A 45 10.64 -0.63 16.66
C THR A 45 10.78 -0.18 15.21
N PRO A 46 10.63 1.12 14.90
CA PRO A 46 10.88 1.57 13.55
C PRO A 46 12.35 1.30 13.21
N ASP A 47 12.59 0.49 12.18
CA ASP A 47 13.93 0.05 11.83
C ASP A 47 14.80 1.19 11.30
N ARG A 48 14.20 2.21 10.66
CA ARG A 48 14.92 3.30 9.99
C ARG A 48 14.17 4.63 10.06
N MET A 49 14.92 5.68 10.37
CA MET A 49 14.47 7.07 10.27
C MET A 49 14.87 7.63 8.90
N MET A 50 13.95 8.29 8.19
CA MET A 50 14.26 8.90 6.90
C MET A 50 13.87 10.38 6.86
N PRO A 51 14.66 11.26 6.20
CA PRO A 51 14.28 12.65 6.00
C PRO A 51 12.95 12.76 5.26
N VAL A 52 12.06 13.65 5.72
CA VAL A 52 10.74 13.88 5.12
C VAL A 52 10.84 14.23 3.64
N SER A 53 11.85 15.02 3.26
CA SER A 53 12.09 15.40 1.87
C SER A 53 12.39 14.21 0.96
N THR A 54 13.18 13.26 1.45
CA THR A 54 13.49 12.01 0.73
C THR A 54 12.25 11.13 0.64
N MET A 55 11.51 10.99 1.75
CA MET A 55 10.27 10.20 1.79
C MET A 55 9.21 10.78 0.84
N HIS A 56 9.04 12.09 0.83
CA HIS A 56 8.14 12.79 -0.09
C HIS A 56 8.48 12.49 -1.55
N ARG A 57 9.77 12.59 -1.94
CA ARG A 57 10.21 12.29 -3.31
C ARG A 57 9.98 10.84 -3.70
N MET A 58 10.21 9.93 -2.75
CA MET A 58 9.95 8.50 -2.95
C MET A 58 8.46 8.21 -3.13
N ALA A 59 7.61 8.74 -2.24
CA ALA A 59 6.17 8.61 -2.33
C ALA A 59 5.61 9.18 -3.65
N LEU A 60 6.07 10.37 -4.06
CA LEU A 60 5.63 11.02 -5.29
C LEU A 60 5.97 10.18 -6.53
N LYS A 61 7.21 9.67 -6.63
CA LYS A 61 7.60 8.74 -7.71
C LYS A 61 6.80 7.44 -7.69
N ALA A 62 6.56 6.88 -6.50
CA ALA A 62 5.75 5.68 -6.36
C ALA A 62 4.32 5.92 -6.86
N CYS A 63 3.70 7.05 -6.51
CA CYS A 63 2.38 7.45 -7.03
C CYS A 63 2.37 7.57 -8.56
N GLU A 64 3.36 8.24 -9.16
CA GLU A 64 3.49 8.34 -10.62
C GLU A 64 3.58 6.97 -11.30
N LYS A 65 4.32 6.05 -10.69
CA LYS A 65 4.48 4.68 -11.20
C LYS A 65 3.20 3.88 -11.08
N ILE A 66 2.46 4.00 -9.98
CA ILE A 66 1.14 3.36 -9.83
C ILE A 66 0.17 3.85 -10.91
N ILE A 67 0.10 5.16 -11.17
CA ILE A 67 -0.72 5.72 -12.25
C ILE A 67 -0.29 5.14 -13.60
N LEU A 68 1.02 5.03 -13.86
CA LEU A 68 1.55 4.46 -15.09
C LEU A 68 1.20 2.98 -15.24
N LEU A 69 1.35 2.17 -14.19
CA LEU A 69 0.97 0.75 -14.20
C LEU A 69 -0.53 0.58 -14.49
N MET A 70 -1.38 1.37 -13.82
CA MET A 70 -2.82 1.35 -14.05
C MET A 70 -3.18 1.72 -15.49
N ASN A 71 -2.57 2.77 -16.04
CA ASN A 71 -2.74 3.14 -17.44
C ASN A 71 -2.26 2.05 -18.41
N ASN A 72 -1.21 1.32 -18.05
CA ASN A 72 -0.65 0.24 -18.87
C ASN A 72 -1.44 -1.06 -18.81
N THR A 73 -2.44 -1.19 -17.93
CA THR A 73 -3.31 -2.38 -17.91
C THR A 73 -4.11 -2.56 -19.20
N ARG A 74 -4.23 -1.52 -20.04
CA ARG A 74 -5.06 -1.47 -21.28
C ARG A 74 -6.56 -1.75 -21.04
N MET A 75 -6.99 -1.78 -19.79
CA MET A 75 -8.36 -2.10 -19.38
C MET A 75 -9.19 -0.88 -19.02
N LEU A 76 -8.54 0.27 -18.82
CA LEU A 76 -9.25 1.54 -18.78
C LEU A 76 -10.04 1.68 -20.09
N THR A 77 -11.33 1.95 -19.98
CA THR A 77 -12.15 2.17 -21.17
C THR A 77 -11.51 3.26 -22.03
N ARG A 78 -11.58 3.08 -23.37
CA ARG A 78 -10.74 3.70 -24.43
C ARG A 78 -10.55 5.23 -24.38
N HIS A 79 -11.21 5.94 -23.47
CA HIS A 79 -11.26 7.39 -23.38
C HIS A 79 -10.79 7.97 -22.03
N HIS A 80 -10.29 7.16 -21.09
CA HIS A 80 -9.78 7.68 -19.81
C HIS A 80 -8.36 7.19 -19.53
N ARG A 81 -7.39 8.07 -19.77
CA ARG A 81 -6.08 7.97 -19.14
C ARG A 81 -6.22 8.52 -17.72
N LEU A 82 -5.80 7.76 -16.71
CA LEU A 82 -5.79 8.24 -15.33
C LEU A 82 -4.71 9.32 -15.20
N HIS A 83 -5.08 10.45 -14.61
CA HIS A 83 -4.19 11.59 -14.44
C HIS A 83 -3.75 11.77 -12.99
N CYS A 84 -4.50 11.21 -12.02
CA CYS A 84 -4.17 11.33 -10.62
C CYS A 84 -4.46 10.03 -9.83
N MET A 85 -3.94 9.97 -8.59
CA MET A 85 -4.13 8.84 -7.69
C MET A 85 -5.59 8.67 -7.24
N ASN A 86 -6.37 9.76 -7.21
CA ASN A 86 -7.81 9.65 -6.90
C ASN A 86 -8.55 8.86 -7.99
N ASP A 87 -8.22 9.08 -9.26
CA ASP A 87 -8.80 8.28 -10.35
C ASP A 87 -8.43 6.80 -10.18
N VAL A 88 -7.18 6.51 -9.80
CA VAL A 88 -6.75 5.14 -9.48
C VAL A 88 -7.61 4.53 -8.37
N LEU A 89 -7.85 5.25 -7.27
CA LEU A 89 -8.69 4.78 -6.17
C LEU A 89 -10.13 4.52 -6.60
N VAL A 90 -10.71 5.37 -7.45
CA VAL A 90 -12.05 5.17 -8.01
C VAL A 90 -12.14 3.85 -8.79
N TYR A 91 -11.12 3.54 -9.60
CA TYR A 91 -11.04 2.28 -10.34
C TYR A 91 -10.84 1.07 -9.41
N LEU A 92 -9.93 1.17 -8.43
CA LEU A 92 -9.67 0.08 -7.48
C LEU A 92 -10.83 -0.21 -6.53
N THR A 93 -11.69 0.78 -6.27
CA THR A 93 -12.92 0.62 -5.47
C THR A 93 -14.13 0.19 -6.30
N GLY A 94 -14.01 0.15 -7.63
CA GLY A 94 -15.10 -0.25 -8.54
C GLY A 94 -16.17 0.84 -8.74
N ASN A 95 -15.90 2.08 -8.32
CA ASN A 95 -16.83 3.20 -8.38
C ASN A 95 -16.77 3.96 -9.73
N HIS A 96 -16.60 3.23 -10.84
CA HIS A 96 -16.48 3.81 -12.18
C HIS A 96 -17.53 3.23 -13.13
N GLU A 97 -17.90 4.04 -14.14
CA GLU A 97 -19.03 3.79 -15.03
C GLU A 97 -18.76 2.75 -16.14
N ASP A 98 -17.72 1.91 -16.03
CA ASP A 98 -17.41 0.91 -17.06
C ASP A 98 -18.56 -0.11 -17.20
N GLN A 99 -19.46 0.18 -18.15
CA GLN A 99 -20.59 -0.65 -18.51
C GLN A 99 -20.07 -1.90 -19.24
N GLY A 100 -20.37 -3.08 -18.70
CA GLY A 100 -20.22 -4.35 -19.44
C GLY A 100 -19.40 -5.45 -18.76
N MET A 101 -18.73 -5.21 -17.63
CA MET A 101 -18.06 -6.27 -16.88
C MET A 101 -18.96 -6.83 -15.75
N PRO A 102 -19.29 -8.13 -15.76
CA PRO A 102 -19.99 -8.79 -14.66
C PRO A 102 -19.01 -9.10 -13.50
N GLY A 103 -19.43 -8.86 -12.25
CA GLY A 103 -18.66 -9.16 -11.03
C GLY A 103 -18.14 -7.93 -10.25
N ASP A 104 -17.32 -8.16 -9.22
CA ASP A 104 -16.62 -7.09 -8.49
C ASP A 104 -15.55 -6.47 -9.40
N ARG A 105 -15.86 -5.29 -9.92
CA ARG A 105 -15.00 -4.56 -10.86
C ARG A 105 -13.73 -4.07 -10.19
N GLY A 106 -13.82 -3.61 -8.94
CA GLY A 106 -12.65 -3.15 -8.19
C GLY A 106 -11.67 -4.30 -7.96
N ASP A 107 -12.18 -5.48 -7.64
CA ASP A 107 -11.38 -6.69 -7.43
C ASP A 107 -10.57 -7.09 -8.67
N TYR A 108 -11.18 -6.93 -9.85
CA TYR A 108 -10.49 -7.14 -11.12
C TYR A 108 -9.29 -6.19 -11.28
N TYR A 109 -9.48 -4.88 -11.09
CA TYR A 109 -8.41 -3.90 -11.19
C TYR A 109 -7.34 -4.09 -10.11
N ARG A 110 -7.73 -4.46 -8.88
CA ARG A 110 -6.80 -4.80 -7.79
C ARG A 110 -5.91 -5.98 -8.17
N ARG A 111 -6.46 -7.06 -8.73
CA ARG A 111 -5.65 -8.20 -9.24
C ARG A 111 -4.68 -7.77 -10.31
N LYS A 112 -5.14 -6.98 -11.29
CA LYS A 112 -4.30 -6.54 -12.41
C LYS A 112 -3.17 -5.63 -11.96
N LEU A 113 -3.44 -4.69 -11.06
CA LEU A 113 -2.41 -3.82 -10.51
C LEU A 113 -1.37 -4.62 -9.71
N ALA A 114 -1.82 -5.53 -8.84
CA ALA A 114 -0.91 -6.38 -8.07
C ALA A 114 -0.01 -7.24 -8.98
N GLU A 115 -0.57 -7.81 -10.05
CA GLU A 115 0.17 -8.54 -11.08
C GLU A 115 1.24 -7.65 -11.74
N GLN A 116 0.89 -6.43 -12.14
CA GLN A 116 1.83 -5.48 -12.74
C GLN A 116 2.95 -5.08 -11.77
N ILE A 117 2.63 -4.83 -10.50
CA ILE A 117 3.61 -4.51 -9.46
C ILE A 117 4.61 -5.66 -9.30
N TYR A 118 4.12 -6.90 -9.25
CA TYR A 118 4.97 -8.08 -9.15
C TYR A 118 5.89 -8.23 -10.37
N ILE A 119 5.33 -8.15 -11.59
CA ILE A 119 6.09 -8.33 -12.84
C ILE A 119 7.18 -7.27 -12.99
N HIS A 120 6.88 -6.01 -12.69
CA HIS A 120 7.81 -4.91 -12.95
C HIS A 120 8.83 -4.68 -11.84
N PHE A 121 8.47 -4.94 -10.58
CA PHE A 121 9.30 -4.56 -9.43
C PHE A 121 9.69 -5.74 -8.54
N SER A 122 9.23 -6.96 -8.86
CA SER A 122 9.48 -8.18 -8.07
C SER A 122 9.12 -7.99 -6.58
N ILE A 123 8.10 -7.19 -6.30
CA ILE A 123 7.61 -6.93 -4.94
C ILE A 123 6.70 -8.08 -4.55
N GLN A 124 7.15 -8.87 -3.57
CA GLN A 124 6.38 -9.96 -2.99
C GLN A 124 5.42 -9.42 -1.92
N ASN A 125 4.37 -10.17 -1.61
CA ASN A 125 3.36 -9.84 -0.58
C ASN A 125 2.45 -8.65 -0.92
N VAL A 126 2.38 -8.21 -2.18
CA VAL A 126 1.33 -7.31 -2.67
C VAL A 126 0.38 -8.11 -3.54
N ASP A 127 -0.88 -8.19 -3.13
CA ASP A 127 -1.93 -8.91 -3.81
C ASP A 127 -3.22 -8.07 -3.89
N HIS A 128 -4.24 -8.63 -4.52
CA HIS A 128 -5.53 -7.95 -4.71
C HIS A 128 -6.27 -7.58 -3.41
N THR A 129 -5.92 -8.19 -2.27
CA THR A 129 -6.55 -7.91 -0.98
C THR A 129 -5.92 -6.70 -0.28
N ASN A 130 -4.63 -6.44 -0.50
CA ASN A 130 -3.89 -5.38 0.17
C ASN A 130 -3.41 -4.24 -0.74
N VAL A 131 -3.45 -4.41 -2.07
CA VAL A 131 -2.99 -3.37 -3.03
C VAL A 131 -3.76 -2.06 -2.90
N LEU A 132 -5.06 -2.11 -2.55
CA LEU A 132 -5.83 -0.89 -2.31
C LEU A 132 -5.28 -0.12 -1.10
N ALA A 133 -4.96 -0.83 -0.02
CA ALA A 133 -4.38 -0.23 1.17
C ALA A 133 -2.97 0.33 0.93
N LEU A 134 -2.18 -0.34 0.07
CA LEU A 134 -0.89 0.18 -0.39
C LEU A 134 -1.07 1.51 -1.15
N VAL A 135 -1.99 1.57 -2.11
CA VAL A 135 -2.25 2.78 -2.91
C VAL A 135 -2.78 3.92 -2.05
N ASP A 136 -3.73 3.65 -1.14
CA ASP A 136 -4.24 4.65 -0.20
C ASP A 136 -3.14 5.15 0.74
N GLY A 137 -2.31 4.24 1.27
CA GLY A 137 -1.19 4.59 2.14
C GLY A 137 -0.11 5.42 1.42
N LEU A 138 0.18 5.14 0.14
CA LEU A 138 1.09 5.96 -0.67
C LEU A 138 0.56 7.38 -0.86
N LEU A 139 -0.74 7.52 -1.15
CA LEU A 139 -1.38 8.82 -1.33
C LEU A 139 -1.35 9.63 -0.03
N ARG A 140 -1.68 9.01 1.11
CA ARG A 140 -1.59 9.65 2.43
C ARG A 140 -0.16 10.02 2.79
N LEU A 141 0.80 9.13 2.55
CA LEU A 141 2.21 9.41 2.83
C LEU A 141 2.73 10.60 2.01
N GLU A 142 2.38 10.70 0.73
CA GLU A 142 2.69 11.88 -0.09
C GLU A 142 2.10 13.15 0.52
N HIS A 143 0.81 13.11 0.85
CA HIS A 143 0.09 14.23 1.43
C HIS A 143 0.72 14.69 2.76
N ASP A 144 0.96 13.78 3.68
CA ASP A 144 1.49 14.07 5.01
C ASP A 144 2.92 14.62 4.94
N CYS A 145 3.75 14.05 4.07
CA CYS A 145 5.09 14.58 3.83
C CYS A 145 5.03 16.00 3.23
N ARG A 146 4.12 16.23 2.28
CA ARG A 146 3.93 17.55 1.66
C ARG A 146 3.47 18.58 2.69
N MET A 147 2.50 18.23 3.54
CA MET A 147 2.00 19.09 4.60
C MET A 147 3.09 19.40 5.64
N THR A 148 3.87 18.39 6.03
CA THR A 148 4.99 18.57 6.96
C THR A 148 6.04 19.54 6.40
N LEU A 149 6.44 19.35 5.13
CA LEU A 149 7.40 20.23 4.46
C LEU A 149 6.87 21.65 4.26
N ALA A 150 5.56 21.80 4.00
CA ALA A 150 4.91 23.10 3.89
C ALA A 150 4.91 23.84 5.23
N ASN A 151 4.60 23.14 6.33
CA ASN A 151 4.61 23.70 7.69
C ASN A 151 6.01 24.13 8.14
N CYS A 152 7.06 23.43 7.68
CA CYS A 152 8.44 23.81 7.96
C CYS A 152 8.93 25.01 7.11
N GLY A 153 8.22 25.38 6.03
CA GLY A 153 8.53 26.55 5.22
C GLY A 153 9.97 26.54 4.67
N ALA A 154 10.77 27.55 5.06
CA ALA A 154 12.18 27.66 4.69
C ALA A 154 13.11 26.74 5.51
N LYS A 155 12.63 26.16 6.63
CA LYS A 155 13.38 25.30 7.55
C LYS A 155 13.10 23.82 7.30
N ARG A 156 13.09 23.40 6.03
CA ARG A 156 12.74 22.01 5.63
C ARG A 156 13.74 20.98 6.15
N ASP A 157 14.97 21.41 6.36
CA ASP A 157 16.07 20.67 7.00
C ASP A 157 15.78 20.34 8.46
N GLN A 158 14.88 21.08 9.11
CA GLN A 158 14.46 20.87 10.51
C GLN A 158 13.18 20.03 10.62
N ALA A 159 12.65 19.52 9.50
CA ALA A 159 11.47 18.67 9.52
C ALA A 159 11.74 17.37 10.28
N PRO A 160 10.85 16.94 11.19
CA PRO A 160 11.06 15.75 11.98
C PRO A 160 11.13 14.52 11.05
N PRO A 161 12.15 13.66 11.18
CA PRO A 161 12.25 12.46 10.35
C PRO A 161 11.06 11.54 10.55
N ILE A 162 10.67 10.83 9.49
CA ILE A 162 9.57 9.87 9.52
C ILE A 162 10.13 8.50 9.83
N ASN A 163 9.46 7.83 10.77
CA ASN A 163 9.67 6.44 11.10
C ASN A 163 8.88 5.58 10.13
N VAL A 164 9.56 4.73 9.37
CA VAL A 164 8.91 3.82 8.43
C VAL A 164 9.45 2.41 8.61
N ASP A 165 8.53 1.45 8.59
CA ASP A 165 8.85 0.04 8.59
C ASP A 165 9.77 -0.35 7.41
N SER A 166 10.74 -1.25 7.63
CA SER A 166 11.71 -1.65 6.61
C SER A 166 11.07 -2.28 5.38
N GLN A 167 9.99 -3.05 5.57
CA GLN A 167 9.29 -3.70 4.46
C GLN A 167 8.57 -2.66 3.62
N ILE A 168 7.86 -1.71 4.25
CA ILE A 168 7.21 -0.60 3.56
C ILE A 168 8.26 0.25 2.81
N LEU A 169 9.37 0.58 3.46
CA LEU A 169 10.44 1.36 2.84
C LEU A 169 11.04 0.64 1.61
N ASN A 170 11.22 -0.68 1.67
CA ASN A 170 11.70 -1.47 0.54
C ASN A 170 10.69 -1.48 -0.62
N ILE A 171 9.39 -1.62 -0.33
CA ILE A 171 8.32 -1.55 -1.34
C ILE A 171 8.35 -0.18 -2.03
N ILE A 172 8.36 0.91 -1.27
CA ILE A 172 8.36 2.27 -1.81
C ILE A 172 9.67 2.55 -2.57
N GLY A 173 10.82 2.10 -2.04
CA GLY A 173 12.13 2.25 -2.69
C GLY A 173 12.17 1.59 -4.07
N ARG A 174 11.67 0.36 -4.17
CA ARG A 174 11.56 -0.36 -5.45
C ARG A 174 10.61 0.33 -6.42
N LEU A 175 9.44 0.78 -5.95
CA LEU A 175 8.51 1.54 -6.79
C LEU A 175 9.11 2.86 -7.27
N ALA A 176 9.93 3.53 -6.45
CA ALA A 176 10.53 4.82 -6.76
C ALA A 176 11.80 4.73 -7.63
N ASP A 177 12.24 3.52 -8.01
CA ASP A 177 13.52 3.23 -8.67
C ASP A 177 14.72 3.85 -7.90
N ILE A 178 14.70 3.81 -6.57
CA ILE A 178 15.79 4.27 -5.71
C ILE A 178 16.43 3.03 -5.07
N TYR A 179 17.58 2.62 -5.62
CA TYR A 179 18.41 1.52 -5.12
C TYR A 179 19.41 2.01 -4.07
#